data_AF-A0A023AYI4-F1
#
_entry.id   AF-A0A023AYI4-F1
#
_cell.length_a   1.000
_cell.length_b   1.000
_cell.length_c   1.000
_cell.angle_alpha   90.00
_cell.angle_beta   90.00
_cell.angle_gamma   90.00
#
_symmetry.space_group_name_H-M   'P 1'
#
loop_
_entity.id
_entity.type
_entity.pdbx_description
1 polymer ?
#
loop_
_entity_poly.entity_id
_entity_poly.type
_entity_poly.pdbx_seq_one_letter_code
_entity_poly.pdbx_strand_id
1 'polypeptide(L)'
;MTGVTFDVAPLGEEICASLVSVRPVVDRRSEAPGGVPPAMPNCVRLGLDKHDKVSPKFLLTVALQTADQLLENNGTLFSRDQIQLLSQGERPTVRLDLEGADKYDDAKTAADEPERVKMAQGIFLRLFKDGRVGGEFKSSRDEHLDVLAVLEKPVVTVSDFRQALVKVYSAYEPSGDYVSGVWKGICRPMLMGNYQIPQVKVGSPYEGKVCPRCDPGPLVSLPAAPSSLMDTISSRRCDSLYNSPDKFVPDNHSIPVNEWIMPNFNKVYTMDGEWPVLGVVNGAWGAHADRVSKAVQDEADKQGVVCTPFPWQCTWKPSTPSGRRPDGFLELSQKDAAAIVQAEMDEHIKYWRVANLGDLIKSYRLTPQLVQELEIQAEQLVKDARVAERITDKDGHAERRAPNQPRDATKYRKPSNDGWYIGSYAQAYVVLEYNEDGTASEMRFATVPTCLNAESGAEAANRQRDFWVQVRIDAASQDKIDYWS
;
A
#
# COMPACT_ATOMS: atom_id res chain seq x y z
N MET A 1 3.23 0.49 -15.32
CA MET A 1 2.18 0.40 -14.26
C MET A 1 2.26 -0.98 -13.60
N THR A 2 2.47 -1.05 -12.28
CA THR A 2 2.86 -2.24 -11.47
C THR A 2 1.68 -2.92 -10.73
N GLY A 3 0.42 -2.65 -11.09
CA GLY A 3 -0.69 -3.05 -10.22
C GLY A 3 -1.09 -4.51 -10.34
N VAL A 4 -1.90 -4.92 -9.38
CA VAL A 4 -2.37 -6.30 -9.23
C VAL A 4 -3.50 -6.55 -10.23
N THR A 5 -3.49 -7.70 -10.89
CA THR A 5 -4.63 -8.13 -11.72
C THR A 5 -5.62 -8.87 -10.84
N PHE A 6 -6.78 -8.26 -10.58
CA PHE A 6 -7.90 -8.88 -9.88
C PHE A 6 -8.79 -9.61 -10.87
N ASP A 7 -9.04 -10.89 -10.60
CA ASP A 7 -9.86 -11.74 -11.45
C ASP A 7 -10.61 -12.80 -10.62
N VAL A 8 -11.52 -13.52 -11.28
CA VAL A 8 -12.29 -14.64 -10.75
C VAL A 8 -11.99 -15.86 -11.60
N ALA A 9 -11.49 -16.90 -10.95
CA ALA A 9 -11.13 -18.14 -11.64
C ALA A 9 -12.37 -18.84 -12.21
N PRO A 10 -12.25 -19.62 -13.31
CA PRO A 10 -13.29 -20.53 -13.76
C PRO A 10 -13.65 -21.57 -12.70
N LEU A 11 -14.84 -22.16 -12.84
CA LEU A 11 -15.27 -23.24 -11.98
C LEU A 11 -14.28 -24.42 -12.02
N GLY A 12 -13.86 -24.88 -10.84
CA GLY A 12 -12.95 -26.01 -10.69
C GLY A 12 -11.46 -25.69 -10.77
N GLU A 13 -11.06 -24.43 -11.00
CA GLU A 13 -9.65 -24.03 -10.83
C GLU A 13 -9.27 -24.12 -9.34
N GLU A 14 -8.07 -24.63 -9.05
CA GLU A 14 -7.59 -24.76 -7.68
C GLU A 14 -7.36 -23.40 -7.04
N ILE A 15 -7.87 -23.23 -5.82
CA ILE A 15 -7.65 -22.03 -5.01
C ILE A 15 -6.17 -21.99 -4.64
N CYS A 16 -5.57 -20.80 -4.75
CA CYS A 16 -4.22 -20.62 -4.21
C CYS A 16 -4.23 -20.94 -2.71
N ALA A 17 -3.40 -21.89 -2.27
CA ALA A 17 -3.33 -22.30 -0.88
C ALA A 17 -3.11 -21.11 0.09
N SER A 18 -2.49 -20.03 -0.38
CA SER A 18 -2.33 -18.78 0.36
C SER A 18 -3.63 -18.06 0.72
N LEU A 19 -4.78 -18.43 0.18
CA LEU A 19 -6.08 -17.81 0.44
C LEU A 19 -6.93 -18.58 1.47
N VAL A 20 -6.62 -19.86 1.71
CA VAL A 20 -7.48 -20.80 2.46
C VAL A 20 -7.66 -20.42 3.94
N SER A 21 -6.76 -19.63 4.51
CA SER A 21 -6.85 -19.17 5.90
C SER A 21 -6.69 -17.66 6.07
N VAL A 22 -6.78 -16.90 4.97
CA VAL A 22 -6.25 -15.54 4.93
C VAL A 22 -7.33 -14.50 4.65
N ARG A 23 -7.13 -13.32 5.25
CA ARG A 23 -7.89 -12.11 4.94
C ARG A 23 -7.37 -11.46 3.65
N PRO A 24 -8.11 -11.49 2.51
CA PRO A 24 -7.89 -10.51 1.45
C PRO A 24 -8.14 -9.10 2.01
N VAL A 25 -7.08 -8.30 2.13
CA VAL A 25 -7.22 -6.85 2.42
C VAL A 25 -7.42 -6.17 1.07
N VAL A 26 -8.61 -5.60 0.84
CA VAL A 26 -9.05 -5.17 -0.51
C VAL A 26 -9.23 -3.65 -0.65
N ASP A 27 -8.96 -2.86 0.40
CA ASP A 27 -8.85 -1.42 0.22
C ASP A 27 -7.40 -1.02 -0.06
N ARG A 28 -7.05 -0.90 -1.35
CA ARG A 28 -5.70 -0.55 -1.81
C ARG A 28 -5.56 0.92 -2.15
N ARG A 29 -6.51 1.77 -1.73
CA ARG A 29 -6.36 3.22 -1.90
C ARG A 29 -5.23 3.75 -1.03
N SER A 30 -4.56 4.79 -1.50
CA SER A 30 -3.54 5.50 -0.73
C SER A 30 -4.13 6.27 0.45
N GLU A 31 -5.34 6.82 0.28
CA GLU A 31 -6.06 7.59 1.29
C GLU A 31 -7.47 7.02 1.51
N ALA A 32 -7.95 7.05 2.75
CA ALA A 32 -9.33 6.71 3.05
C ALA A 32 -10.26 7.76 2.42
N PRO A 33 -11.37 7.36 1.78
CA PRO A 33 -12.32 8.32 1.23
C PRO A 33 -12.95 9.13 2.38
N GLY A 34 -12.86 10.46 2.30
CA GLY A 34 -13.58 11.35 3.20
C GLY A 34 -15.10 11.18 3.02
N GLY A 35 -15.87 11.40 4.09
CA GLY A 35 -17.34 11.36 3.99
C GLY A 35 -17.94 9.97 3.85
N VAL A 36 -17.20 8.92 4.21
CA VAL A 36 -17.61 7.52 4.11
C VAL A 36 -17.58 6.89 5.50
N PRO A 37 -18.64 6.16 5.92
CA PRO A 37 -18.66 5.48 7.22
C PRO A 37 -17.55 4.42 7.34
N PRO A 38 -17.31 3.83 8.53
CA PRO A 38 -16.44 2.65 8.66
C PRO A 38 -16.94 1.48 7.78
N ALA A 39 -16.05 0.56 7.38
CA ALA A 39 -16.48 -0.65 6.66
C ALA A 39 -17.39 -1.51 7.54
N MET A 40 -18.32 -2.25 6.93
CA MET A 40 -19.19 -3.18 7.64
C MET A 40 -18.36 -4.27 8.34
N PRO A 41 -18.87 -4.86 9.44
CA PRO A 41 -18.18 -5.96 10.11
C PRO A 41 -17.80 -7.08 9.13
N ASN A 42 -16.57 -7.56 9.23
CA ASN A 42 -15.99 -8.59 8.35
C ASN A 42 -16.00 -8.26 6.85
N CYS A 43 -16.21 -7.00 6.48
CA CYS A 43 -16.16 -6.54 5.10
C CYS A 43 -14.99 -5.59 4.86
N VAL A 44 -14.58 -5.51 3.60
CA VAL A 44 -13.57 -4.57 3.09
C VAL A 44 -14.14 -3.87 1.87
N ARG A 45 -13.74 -2.61 1.65
CA ARG A 45 -14.15 -1.88 0.46
C ARG A 45 -13.35 -2.34 -0.74
N LEU A 46 -13.97 -2.27 -1.91
CA LEU A 46 -13.23 -2.41 -3.16
C LEU A 46 -12.48 -1.11 -3.42
N GLY A 47 -11.22 -1.05 -2.99
CA GLY A 47 -10.32 0.07 -3.26
C GLY A 47 -9.35 -0.30 -4.38
N LEU A 48 -9.70 -0.02 -5.63
CA LEU A 48 -8.80 -0.21 -6.77
C LEU A 48 -7.83 0.97 -6.85
N ASP A 49 -6.53 0.69 -6.94
CA ASP A 49 -5.54 1.70 -7.28
C ASP A 49 -5.52 1.95 -8.80
N LYS A 50 -5.08 3.14 -9.23
CA LYS A 50 -4.96 3.50 -10.65
C LYS A 50 -4.04 2.55 -11.44
N HIS A 51 -3.16 1.82 -10.76
CA HIS A 51 -2.26 0.86 -11.38
C HIS A 51 -2.84 -0.55 -11.45
N ASP A 52 -3.85 -0.86 -10.63
CA ASP A 52 -4.46 -2.18 -10.58
C ASP A 52 -5.19 -2.49 -11.90
N LYS A 53 -5.10 -3.75 -12.32
CA LYS A 53 -5.83 -4.27 -13.47
C LYS A 53 -6.98 -5.10 -12.96
N VAL A 54 -8.11 -5.03 -13.63
CA VAL A 54 -9.27 -5.78 -13.21
C VAL A 54 -9.86 -6.47 -14.41
N SER A 55 -10.12 -7.77 -14.28
CA SER A 55 -10.77 -8.48 -15.37
C SER A 55 -12.22 -8.02 -15.53
N PRO A 56 -12.75 -8.00 -16.76
CA PRO A 56 -14.18 -7.77 -16.97
C PRO A 56 -15.04 -8.76 -16.18
N LYS A 57 -14.58 -10.03 -16.09
CA LYS A 57 -15.25 -11.10 -15.35
C LYS A 57 -15.44 -10.73 -13.88
N PHE A 58 -14.40 -10.21 -13.22
CA PHE A 58 -14.50 -9.79 -11.83
C PHE A 58 -15.50 -8.64 -11.61
N LEU A 59 -15.42 -7.57 -12.40
CA LEU A 59 -16.35 -6.44 -12.24
C LEU A 59 -17.79 -6.86 -12.54
N LEU A 60 -18.00 -7.75 -13.51
CA LEU A 60 -19.31 -8.33 -13.79
C LEU A 60 -19.81 -9.19 -12.62
N THR A 61 -18.95 -10.00 -11.99
CA THR A 61 -19.28 -10.74 -10.77
C THR A 61 -19.74 -9.80 -9.66
N VAL A 62 -19.00 -8.71 -9.40
CA VAL A 62 -19.37 -7.70 -8.39
C VAL A 62 -20.71 -7.03 -8.75
N ALA A 63 -20.90 -6.66 -10.01
CA ALA A 63 -22.11 -6.01 -10.47
C ALA A 63 -23.35 -6.91 -10.36
N LEU A 64 -23.22 -8.19 -10.73
CA LEU A 64 -24.28 -9.18 -10.63
C LEU A 64 -24.71 -9.43 -9.18
N GLN A 65 -23.75 -9.69 -8.28
CA GLN A 65 -24.06 -9.90 -6.86
C GLN A 65 -24.63 -8.65 -6.17
N THR A 66 -24.26 -7.46 -6.67
CA THR A 66 -24.86 -6.20 -6.21
C THR A 66 -26.30 -6.07 -6.70
N ALA A 67 -26.57 -6.36 -7.97
CA ALA A 67 -27.92 -6.30 -8.54
C ALA A 67 -28.87 -7.28 -7.83
N ASP A 68 -28.39 -8.48 -7.47
CA ASP A 68 -29.13 -9.45 -6.65
C ASP A 68 -29.55 -8.83 -5.30
N GLN A 69 -28.62 -8.24 -4.57
CA GLN A 69 -28.91 -7.61 -3.27
C GLN A 69 -29.83 -6.38 -3.41
N LEU A 70 -29.74 -5.61 -4.49
CA LEU A 70 -30.64 -4.48 -4.74
C LEU A 70 -32.08 -4.95 -5.04
N LEU A 71 -32.25 -6.10 -5.70
CA LEU A 71 -33.56 -6.73 -5.92
C LEU A 71 -34.17 -7.23 -4.61
N GLU A 72 -33.36 -7.88 -3.77
CA GLU A 72 -33.82 -8.44 -2.50
C GLU A 72 -34.25 -7.36 -1.50
N ASN A 73 -33.51 -6.25 -1.42
CA ASN A 73 -33.67 -5.25 -0.35
C ASN A 73 -34.40 -3.98 -0.79
N ASN A 74 -34.72 -3.82 -2.08
CA ASN A 74 -35.25 -2.57 -2.64
C ASN A 74 -34.38 -1.32 -2.33
N GLY A 75 -33.06 -1.51 -2.15
CA GLY A 75 -32.11 -0.45 -1.81
C GLY A 75 -31.72 0.46 -2.97
N THR A 76 -31.04 1.57 -2.65
CA THR A 76 -30.46 2.51 -3.64
C THR A 76 -28.94 2.49 -3.55
N LEU A 77 -28.28 2.32 -4.69
CA LEU A 77 -26.83 2.41 -4.82
C LEU A 77 -26.44 3.78 -5.38
N PHE A 78 -25.85 4.64 -4.56
CA PHE A 78 -25.43 6.00 -4.94
C PHE A 78 -23.93 6.25 -4.73
N SER A 79 -23.23 5.37 -4.00
CA SER A 79 -21.78 5.40 -3.85
C SER A 79 -21.17 4.02 -4.10
N ARG A 80 -19.99 3.99 -4.74
CA ARG A 80 -19.23 2.75 -4.92
C ARG A 80 -18.76 2.17 -3.59
N ASP A 81 -18.58 3.02 -2.58
CA ASP A 81 -18.13 2.63 -1.24
C ASP A 81 -19.22 1.92 -0.42
N GLN A 82 -20.45 1.84 -0.94
CA GLN A 82 -21.49 0.94 -0.44
C GLN A 82 -21.24 -0.51 -0.87
N ILE A 83 -20.49 -0.74 -1.96
CA ILE A 83 -20.12 -2.08 -2.42
C ILE A 83 -18.90 -2.53 -1.62
N GLN A 84 -19.12 -3.49 -0.73
CA GLN A 84 -18.08 -4.08 0.09
C GLN A 84 -17.96 -5.58 -0.21
N LEU A 85 -16.83 -6.18 0.15
CA LEU A 85 -16.53 -7.59 -0.07
C LEU A 85 -16.25 -8.26 1.27
N LEU A 86 -16.67 -9.52 1.43
CA LEU A 86 -16.31 -10.29 2.62
C LEU A 86 -14.79 -10.45 2.71
N SER A 87 -14.24 -9.98 3.83
CA SER A 87 -12.80 -9.88 4.09
C SER A 87 -12.10 -11.22 4.32
N GLN A 88 -12.84 -12.31 4.50
CA GLN A 88 -12.33 -13.68 4.73
C GLN A 88 -12.88 -14.68 3.69
N GLY A 89 -13.51 -14.17 2.62
CA GLY A 89 -14.05 -15.04 1.58
C GLY A 89 -12.95 -15.48 0.62
N GLU A 90 -12.84 -16.79 0.39
CA GLU A 90 -12.07 -17.36 -0.74
C GLU A 90 -12.70 -17.01 -2.11
N ARG A 91 -13.93 -16.49 -2.07
CA ARG A 91 -14.72 -16.04 -3.21
C ARG A 91 -15.04 -14.56 -3.10
N PRO A 92 -15.14 -13.83 -4.22
CA PRO A 92 -15.69 -12.49 -4.21
C PRO A 92 -17.15 -12.55 -3.77
N THR A 93 -17.44 -12.15 -2.54
CA THR A 93 -18.80 -12.10 -1.99
C THR A 93 -19.14 -10.67 -1.65
N VAL A 94 -20.03 -10.06 -2.42
CA VAL A 94 -20.46 -8.68 -2.22
C VAL A 94 -21.38 -8.58 -1.00
N ARG A 95 -21.23 -7.49 -0.24
CA ARG A 95 -22.18 -7.01 0.77
C ARG A 95 -22.44 -5.53 0.53
N LEU A 96 -23.71 -5.13 0.52
CA LEU A 96 -24.09 -3.73 0.36
C LEU A 96 -24.34 -3.05 1.71
N ASP A 97 -23.68 -1.92 1.93
CA ASP A 97 -23.97 -1.03 3.05
C ASP A 97 -25.18 -0.15 2.72
N LEU A 98 -26.36 -0.74 2.87
CA LEU A 98 -27.64 -0.04 2.68
C LEU A 98 -28.13 0.62 3.97
N GLU A 99 -27.78 0.06 5.14
CA GLU A 99 -28.20 0.58 6.44
C GLU A 99 -27.42 1.84 6.85
N GLY A 100 -26.13 1.94 6.50
CA GLY A 100 -25.30 3.13 6.75
C GLY A 100 -25.39 4.20 5.66
N ALA A 101 -26.30 4.04 4.71
CA ALA A 101 -26.40 4.88 3.52
C ALA A 101 -26.54 6.38 3.82
N ASP A 102 -27.26 6.75 4.89
CA ASP A 102 -27.47 8.12 5.34
C ASP A 102 -26.21 8.83 5.84
N LYS A 103 -25.16 8.07 6.17
CA LYS A 103 -23.88 8.58 6.68
C LYS A 103 -22.88 8.94 5.59
N TYR A 104 -23.20 8.67 4.33
CA TYR A 104 -22.37 9.05 3.20
C TYR A 104 -22.64 10.51 2.83
N ASP A 105 -21.60 11.31 2.61
CA ASP A 105 -21.75 12.74 2.27
C ASP A 105 -22.60 12.95 1.00
N ASP A 106 -22.53 12.01 0.06
CA ASP A 106 -23.26 12.01 -1.21
C ASP A 106 -24.58 11.21 -1.17
N ALA A 107 -25.14 10.95 0.02
CA ALA A 107 -26.37 10.17 0.17
C ALA A 107 -27.53 10.78 -0.64
N LYS A 108 -28.15 9.96 -1.48
CA LYS A 108 -29.29 10.34 -2.32
C LYS A 108 -30.37 9.28 -2.28
N THR A 109 -31.60 9.73 -2.16
CA THR A 109 -32.79 8.89 -2.32
C THR A 109 -33.26 8.96 -3.76
N ALA A 110 -33.47 7.82 -4.39
CA ALA A 110 -34.11 7.75 -5.70
C ALA A 110 -35.63 7.88 -5.56
N ALA A 111 -36.27 8.60 -6.47
CA ALA A 111 -37.71 8.83 -6.45
C ALA A 111 -38.51 7.59 -6.92
N ASP A 112 -37.94 6.80 -7.83
CA ASP A 112 -38.56 5.61 -8.40
C ASP A 112 -37.53 4.54 -8.79
N GLU A 113 -38.01 3.37 -9.24
CA GLU A 113 -37.14 2.26 -9.67
C GLU A 113 -36.25 2.62 -10.88
N PRO A 114 -36.76 3.27 -11.95
CA PRO A 114 -35.90 3.75 -13.04
C PRO A 114 -34.74 4.64 -12.58
N GLU A 115 -34.97 5.53 -11.62
CA GLU A 115 -33.90 6.36 -11.05
C GLU A 115 -32.91 5.52 -10.24
N ARG A 116 -33.37 4.56 -9.43
CA ARG A 116 -32.48 3.61 -8.71
C ARG A 116 -31.56 2.86 -9.67
N VAL A 117 -32.12 2.37 -10.77
CA VAL A 117 -31.37 1.64 -11.81
C VAL A 117 -30.35 2.56 -12.47
N LYS A 118 -30.76 3.77 -12.87
CA LYS A 118 -29.87 4.76 -13.48
C LYS A 118 -28.69 5.12 -12.57
N MET A 119 -28.94 5.27 -11.27
CA MET A 119 -27.89 5.54 -10.28
C MET A 119 -26.91 4.36 -10.17
N ALA A 120 -27.42 3.13 -10.06
CA ALA A 120 -26.59 1.93 -10.04
C ALA A 120 -25.76 1.77 -11.32
N GLN A 121 -26.35 1.97 -12.50
CA GLN A 121 -25.65 1.98 -13.79
C GLN A 121 -24.53 3.03 -13.81
N GLY A 122 -24.78 4.24 -13.29
CA GLY A 122 -23.77 5.29 -13.20
C GLY A 122 -22.60 4.96 -12.27
N ILE A 123 -22.84 4.17 -11.21
CA ILE A 123 -21.79 3.66 -10.32
C ILE A 123 -20.96 2.59 -11.04
N PHE A 124 -21.60 1.61 -11.67
CA PHE A 124 -20.89 0.58 -12.42
C PHE A 124 -20.13 1.14 -13.61
N LEU A 125 -20.70 2.07 -14.37
CA LEU A 125 -20.00 2.70 -15.49
C LEU A 125 -18.70 3.37 -15.03
N ARG A 126 -18.71 4.03 -13.86
CA ARG A 126 -17.49 4.58 -13.26
C ARG A 126 -16.52 3.47 -12.84
N LEU A 127 -16.98 2.44 -12.14
CA LEU A 127 -16.14 1.31 -11.72
C LEU A 127 -15.47 0.59 -12.90
N PHE A 128 -16.19 0.34 -13.99
CA PHE A 128 -15.66 -0.30 -15.20
C PHE A 128 -14.65 0.58 -15.92
N LYS A 129 -14.88 1.90 -15.99
CA LYS A 129 -13.92 2.87 -16.54
C LYS A 129 -12.67 2.96 -15.68
N ASP A 130 -12.80 3.04 -14.36
CA ASP A 130 -11.69 3.06 -13.41
C ASP A 130 -10.86 1.76 -13.49
N GLY A 131 -11.53 0.61 -13.64
CA GLY A 131 -10.90 -0.69 -13.87
C GLY A 131 -10.32 -0.88 -15.28
N ARG A 132 -10.40 0.16 -16.14
CA ARG A 132 -9.90 0.18 -17.54
C ARG A 132 -10.47 -0.93 -18.42
N VAL A 133 -11.67 -1.41 -18.10
CA VAL A 133 -12.39 -2.39 -18.92
C VAL A 133 -12.98 -1.65 -20.13
N GLY A 134 -12.39 -1.87 -21.32
CA GLY A 134 -12.87 -1.29 -22.59
C GLY A 134 -11.98 -0.25 -23.28
N GLY A 135 -10.72 -0.06 -22.87
CA GLY A 135 -9.75 0.86 -23.51
C GLY A 135 -9.16 0.40 -24.86
N GLU A 136 -8.37 1.28 -25.51
CA GLU A 136 -7.88 1.31 -26.93
C GLU A 136 -7.40 0.01 -27.62
N PHE A 137 -7.24 -1.09 -26.89
CA PHE A 137 -6.93 -2.41 -27.44
C PHE A 137 -8.19 -3.21 -27.80
N LYS A 138 -9.19 -2.58 -28.42
CA LYS A 138 -10.29 -3.31 -29.06
C LYS A 138 -9.71 -4.08 -30.26
N SER A 139 -9.41 -5.37 -30.07
CA SER A 139 -9.31 -6.26 -31.22
C SER A 139 -10.70 -6.28 -31.88
N SER A 140 -10.75 -6.07 -33.19
CA SER A 140 -11.98 -5.83 -33.95
C SER A 140 -12.90 -7.06 -34.07
N ARG A 141 -12.81 -8.04 -33.18
CA ARG A 141 -13.53 -9.33 -33.26
C ARG A 141 -14.58 -9.56 -32.17
N ASP A 142 -14.66 -8.72 -31.14
CA ASP A 142 -15.52 -8.97 -29.97
C ASP A 142 -16.54 -7.85 -29.68
N GLU A 143 -17.27 -7.36 -30.68
CA GLU A 143 -18.37 -6.39 -30.48
C GLU A 143 -19.51 -6.92 -29.58
N HIS A 144 -19.64 -8.24 -29.43
CA HIS A 144 -20.65 -8.88 -28.58
C HIS A 144 -20.31 -8.93 -27.08
N LEU A 145 -19.11 -8.48 -26.68
CA LEU A 145 -18.62 -8.46 -25.31
C LEU A 145 -18.55 -7.05 -24.70
N ASP A 146 -19.14 -6.04 -25.34
CA ASP A 146 -19.02 -4.66 -24.88
C ASP A 146 -19.87 -4.40 -23.62
N VAL A 147 -19.26 -4.65 -22.45
CA VAL A 147 -19.87 -4.40 -21.14
C VAL A 147 -20.29 -2.94 -20.98
N LEU A 148 -19.52 -2.00 -21.55
CA LEU A 148 -19.82 -0.57 -21.45
C LEU A 148 -21.12 -0.24 -22.19
N ALA A 149 -21.35 -0.86 -23.36
CA ALA A 149 -22.59 -0.67 -24.10
C ALA A 149 -23.83 -1.11 -23.30
N VAL A 150 -23.73 -2.16 -22.48
CA VAL A 150 -24.82 -2.58 -21.58
C VAL A 150 -25.02 -1.60 -20.43
N LEU A 151 -23.94 -1.05 -19.87
CA LEU A 151 -24.01 -0.05 -18.80
C LEU A 151 -24.54 1.31 -19.29
N GLU A 152 -24.32 1.66 -20.56
CA GLU A 152 -24.78 2.91 -21.16
C GLU A 152 -26.22 2.83 -21.67
N LYS A 153 -26.72 1.63 -21.99
CA LYS A 153 -28.10 1.44 -22.45
C LYS A 153 -29.08 1.66 -21.29
N PRO A 154 -30.04 2.58 -21.40
CA PRO A 154 -31.06 2.78 -20.38
C PRO A 154 -31.88 1.51 -20.15
N VAL A 155 -32.05 1.14 -18.88
CA VAL A 155 -32.93 0.04 -18.42
C VAL A 155 -33.88 0.58 -17.36
N VAL A 156 -35.09 0.01 -17.33
CA VAL A 156 -36.21 0.53 -16.52
C VAL A 156 -36.27 -0.11 -15.15
N THR A 157 -35.94 -1.41 -15.04
CA THR A 157 -36.04 -2.18 -13.79
C THR A 157 -34.70 -2.78 -13.41
N VAL A 158 -34.49 -3.05 -12.11
CA VAL A 158 -33.26 -3.73 -11.65
C VAL A 158 -33.19 -5.15 -12.21
N SER A 159 -34.34 -5.78 -12.44
CA SER A 159 -34.43 -7.11 -13.06
C SER A 159 -33.92 -7.09 -14.51
N ASP A 160 -34.34 -6.11 -15.31
CA ASP A 160 -33.85 -5.97 -16.69
C ASP A 160 -32.36 -5.67 -16.72
N PHE A 161 -31.89 -4.82 -15.80
CA PHE A 161 -30.46 -4.54 -15.65
C PHE A 161 -29.67 -5.80 -15.34
N ARG A 162 -30.11 -6.60 -14.36
CA ARG A 162 -29.51 -7.88 -14.00
C ARG A 162 -29.48 -8.84 -15.19
N GLN A 163 -30.58 -9.01 -15.92
CA GLN A 163 -30.64 -9.89 -17.09
C GLN A 163 -29.65 -9.48 -18.19
N ALA A 164 -29.50 -8.17 -18.41
CA ALA A 164 -28.51 -7.65 -19.35
C ALA A 164 -27.08 -7.98 -18.92
N LEU A 165 -26.76 -7.84 -17.63
CA LEU A 165 -25.45 -8.21 -17.08
C LEU A 165 -25.19 -9.73 -17.20
N VAL A 166 -26.18 -10.58 -16.90
CA VAL A 166 -26.03 -12.05 -17.03
C VAL A 166 -25.70 -12.43 -18.46
N LYS A 167 -26.39 -11.85 -19.44
CA LYS A 167 -26.14 -12.12 -20.86
C LYS A 167 -24.69 -11.84 -21.27
N VAL A 168 -24.11 -10.75 -20.76
CA VAL A 168 -22.70 -10.39 -21.01
C VAL A 168 -21.77 -11.32 -20.26
N TYR A 169 -22.05 -11.62 -18.99
CA TYR A 169 -21.23 -12.52 -18.18
C TYR A 169 -21.16 -13.93 -18.77
N SER A 170 -22.27 -14.46 -19.29
CA SER A 170 -22.31 -15.79 -19.94
C SER A 170 -21.37 -15.93 -21.13
N ALA A 171 -20.92 -14.82 -21.73
CA ALA A 171 -19.94 -14.86 -22.80
C ALA A 171 -18.49 -14.96 -22.28
N TYR A 172 -18.24 -14.59 -21.02
CA TYR A 172 -16.96 -14.80 -20.32
C TYR A 172 -16.93 -16.14 -19.55
N GLU A 173 -18.06 -16.57 -19.02
CA GLU A 173 -18.21 -17.79 -18.22
C GLU A 173 -19.52 -18.49 -18.64
N PRO A 174 -19.46 -19.45 -19.59
CA PRO A 174 -20.65 -20.08 -20.17
C PRO A 174 -21.58 -20.75 -19.16
N SER A 175 -21.07 -21.14 -17.99
CA SER A 175 -21.91 -21.68 -16.90
C SER A 175 -22.90 -20.66 -16.33
N GLY A 176 -22.63 -19.36 -16.50
CA GLY A 176 -23.40 -18.29 -15.89
C GLY A 176 -23.23 -18.20 -14.37
N ASP A 177 -22.37 -19.02 -13.77
CA ASP A 177 -22.15 -19.03 -12.32
C ASP A 177 -21.15 -17.94 -11.93
N TYR A 178 -21.68 -16.84 -11.40
CA TYR A 178 -20.90 -15.72 -10.88
C TYR A 178 -20.75 -15.76 -9.35
N VAL A 179 -21.19 -16.82 -8.68
CA VAL A 179 -21.18 -16.94 -7.22
C VAL A 179 -20.16 -17.97 -6.74
N SER A 180 -19.95 -19.05 -7.49
CA SER A 180 -19.04 -20.13 -7.11
C SER A 180 -17.59 -19.89 -7.51
N GLY A 181 -17.30 -18.84 -8.27
CA GLY A 181 -15.95 -18.47 -8.66
C GLY A 181 -15.07 -18.11 -7.45
N VAL A 182 -13.77 -18.36 -7.56
CA VAL A 182 -12.79 -18.09 -6.50
C VAL A 182 -11.88 -16.94 -6.90
N TRP A 183 -11.30 -16.27 -5.92
CA TRP A 183 -10.40 -15.15 -6.18
C TRP A 183 -9.15 -15.56 -6.94
N LYS A 184 -8.74 -14.73 -7.90
CA LYS A 184 -7.46 -14.81 -8.59
C LYS A 184 -6.75 -13.46 -8.50
N GLY A 185 -5.45 -13.50 -8.20
CA GLY A 185 -4.61 -12.32 -8.06
C GLY A 185 -4.80 -11.51 -6.76
N ILE A 186 -5.81 -11.81 -5.93
CA ILE A 186 -5.98 -11.21 -4.59
C ILE A 186 -4.92 -11.71 -3.57
N CYS A 187 -4.18 -12.77 -3.90
CA CYS A 187 -3.20 -13.41 -3.02
C CYS A 187 -2.13 -12.41 -2.54
N ARG A 188 -1.94 -12.28 -1.21
CA ARG A 188 -0.83 -11.53 -0.59
C ARG A 188 0.32 -12.49 -0.26
N PRO A 189 1.43 -12.49 -1.02
CA PRO A 189 2.59 -13.33 -0.71
C PRO A 189 3.13 -13.06 0.69
N MET A 190 3.53 -14.13 1.38
CA MET A 190 4.13 -14.03 2.70
C MET A 190 5.61 -13.75 2.55
N LEU A 191 6.08 -12.64 3.11
CA LEU A 191 7.50 -12.34 3.22
C LEU A 191 8.02 -12.90 4.53
N MET A 192 9.18 -13.55 4.47
CA MET A 192 9.85 -14.12 5.63
C MET A 192 11.37 -14.00 5.50
N GLY A 193 12.06 -13.88 6.63
CA GLY A 193 13.51 -14.05 6.69
C GLY A 193 13.89 -15.53 6.62
N ASN A 194 14.94 -15.86 5.88
CA ASN A 194 15.53 -17.19 5.85
C ASN A 194 16.66 -17.29 6.89
N TYR A 195 16.52 -18.21 7.85
CA TYR A 195 17.52 -18.41 8.91
C TYR A 195 18.78 -19.14 8.44
N GLN A 196 18.71 -19.91 7.33
CA GLN A 196 19.85 -20.68 6.83
C GLN A 196 20.77 -19.84 5.94
N ILE A 197 20.18 -18.95 5.14
CA ILE A 197 20.88 -17.96 4.33
C ILE A 197 20.11 -16.66 4.56
N PRO A 198 20.67 -15.64 5.23
CA PRO A 198 19.95 -14.42 5.59
C PRO A 198 19.43 -13.72 4.35
N GLN A 199 18.22 -14.05 3.94
CA GLN A 199 17.56 -13.55 2.74
C GLN A 199 16.09 -13.36 3.05
N VAL A 200 15.57 -12.22 2.65
CA VAL A 200 14.13 -11.99 2.58
C VAL A 200 13.61 -12.74 1.35
N LYS A 201 12.61 -13.59 1.57
CA LYS A 201 11.99 -14.39 0.51
C LYS A 201 10.46 -14.36 0.60
N VAL A 202 9.82 -14.63 -0.52
CA VAL A 202 8.45 -15.12 -0.54
C VAL A 202 8.48 -16.55 -0.02
N GLY A 203 7.72 -16.84 1.03
CA GLY A 203 7.51 -18.17 1.57
C GLY A 203 6.14 -18.71 1.19
N SER A 204 6.02 -20.03 1.10
CA SER A 204 4.71 -20.70 1.15
C SER A 204 4.46 -21.15 2.58
N PRO A 205 3.56 -20.47 3.31
CA PRO A 205 3.14 -20.92 4.64
C PRO A 205 2.21 -22.15 4.61
N TYR A 206 1.86 -22.65 3.42
CA TYR A 206 0.91 -23.74 3.26
C TYR A 206 1.46 -24.82 2.33
N GLU A 207 1.14 -26.06 2.65
CA GLU A 207 1.23 -27.16 1.71
C GLU A 207 0.13 -27.00 0.65
N GLY A 208 0.50 -27.17 -0.62
CA GLY A 208 -0.43 -27.08 -1.74
C GLY A 208 0.03 -26.14 -2.85
N LYS A 209 -0.82 -26.01 -3.86
CA LYS A 209 -0.51 -25.20 -5.05
C LYS A 209 -0.69 -23.72 -4.76
N VAL A 210 0.29 -22.92 -5.19
CA VAL A 210 0.28 -21.47 -5.04
C VAL A 210 0.19 -20.75 -6.38
N CYS A 211 -0.39 -19.55 -6.38
CA CYS A 211 -0.36 -18.63 -7.51
C CYS A 211 1.12 -18.25 -7.78
N PRO A 212 1.55 -17.93 -9.02
CA PRO A 212 2.96 -17.60 -9.25
C PRO A 212 3.45 -16.35 -8.49
N ARG A 213 2.55 -15.50 -7.98
CA ARG A 213 2.87 -14.42 -7.05
C ARG A 213 3.24 -14.90 -5.63
N CYS A 214 2.68 -16.02 -5.19
CA CYS A 214 2.97 -16.64 -3.90
C CYS A 214 3.95 -17.82 -4.00
N ASP A 215 4.52 -18.04 -5.18
CA ASP A 215 5.55 -19.06 -5.38
C ASP A 215 6.80 -18.72 -4.56
N PRO A 216 7.38 -19.65 -3.78
CA PRO A 216 8.52 -19.35 -2.94
C PRO A 216 9.75 -18.93 -3.74
N GLY A 217 10.44 -17.87 -3.30
CA GLY A 217 11.64 -17.38 -3.97
C GLY A 217 12.24 -16.15 -3.31
N PRO A 218 13.51 -15.81 -3.59
CA PRO A 218 14.15 -14.62 -3.04
C PRO A 218 13.41 -13.36 -3.48
N LEU A 219 13.21 -12.43 -2.55
CA LEU A 219 12.63 -11.12 -2.84
C LEU A 219 13.76 -10.19 -3.23
N VAL A 220 13.68 -9.49 -4.38
CA VAL A 220 14.75 -8.55 -4.79
C VAL A 220 14.35 -7.10 -5.07
N SER A 221 13.05 -6.83 -5.05
CA SER A 221 12.55 -5.48 -4.75
C SER A 221 11.16 -5.54 -4.10
N LEU A 222 10.59 -4.36 -3.83
CA LEU A 222 9.30 -4.15 -3.21
C LEU A 222 8.35 -3.46 -4.20
N PRO A 223 7.77 -4.15 -5.20
CA PRO A 223 6.75 -3.60 -6.09
C PRO A 223 5.40 -3.49 -5.36
N ALA A 224 5.38 -2.87 -4.19
CA ALA A 224 4.18 -2.62 -3.42
C ALA A 224 3.34 -1.59 -4.17
N ALA A 225 2.21 -2.02 -4.73
CA ALA A 225 1.12 -1.14 -5.14
C ALA A 225 0.07 -1.07 -4.02
N PRO A 226 -0.61 0.05 -3.77
CA PRO A 226 -0.25 1.40 -4.24
C PRO A 226 1.16 1.79 -3.74
N SER A 227 1.82 2.76 -4.37
CA SER A 227 3.09 3.29 -3.85
C SER A 227 3.05 4.82 -3.83
N SER A 228 2.81 5.37 -2.64
CA SER A 228 2.84 6.81 -2.38
C SER A 228 4.18 7.46 -2.76
N LEU A 229 5.27 6.71 -2.64
CA LEU A 229 6.61 7.11 -3.07
C LEU A 229 6.69 7.21 -4.59
N MET A 230 6.25 6.17 -5.32
CA MET A 230 6.26 6.22 -6.79
C MET A 230 5.29 7.26 -7.35
N ASP A 231 4.19 7.55 -6.67
CA ASP A 231 3.32 8.67 -6.99
C ASP A 231 4.04 10.01 -6.92
N THR A 232 4.88 10.19 -5.90
CA THR A 232 5.68 11.40 -5.73
C THR A 232 6.68 11.54 -6.87
N ILE A 233 7.38 10.46 -7.21
CA ILE A 233 8.33 10.42 -8.33
C ILE A 233 7.63 10.73 -9.64
N SER A 234 6.47 10.11 -9.90
CA SER A 234 5.68 10.32 -11.11
C SER A 234 5.15 11.75 -11.24
N SER A 235 4.89 12.41 -10.11
CA SER A 235 4.38 13.80 -10.07
C SER A 235 5.48 14.83 -10.32
N ARG A 236 6.76 14.48 -10.12
CA ARG A 236 7.90 15.34 -10.47
C ARG A 236 8.02 15.35 -11.99
N ARG A 237 7.39 16.32 -12.64
CA ARG A 237 7.51 16.54 -14.10
C ARG A 237 8.99 16.58 -14.46
N CYS A 238 9.46 15.58 -15.19
CA CYS A 238 10.75 15.65 -15.85
C CYS A 238 10.53 16.44 -17.14
N ASP A 239 10.99 17.69 -17.19
CA ASP A 239 10.84 18.58 -18.36
C ASP A 239 11.53 18.03 -19.63
N SER A 240 12.29 16.94 -19.53
CA SER A 240 12.74 16.19 -20.69
C SER A 240 11.64 15.24 -21.19
N LEU A 241 11.12 15.52 -22.39
CA LEU A 241 10.13 14.74 -23.15
C LEU A 241 10.47 13.23 -23.33
N TYR A 242 11.66 12.78 -22.92
CA TYR A 242 12.11 11.40 -23.06
C TYR A 242 11.76 10.50 -21.87
N ASN A 243 11.46 11.05 -20.68
CA ASN A 243 11.25 10.31 -19.44
C ASN A 243 9.80 10.44 -18.92
N SER A 244 8.82 9.96 -19.69
CA SER A 244 7.46 9.79 -19.14
C SER A 244 7.51 8.82 -17.93
N PRO A 245 6.81 9.10 -16.83
CA PRO A 245 6.64 8.16 -15.71
C PRO A 245 6.13 6.78 -16.13
N ASP A 246 5.40 6.69 -17.25
CA ASP A 246 4.94 5.42 -17.81
C ASP A 246 6.09 4.53 -18.30
N LYS A 247 7.25 5.12 -18.65
CA LYS A 247 8.51 4.42 -18.99
C LYS A 247 9.37 4.11 -17.76
N PHE A 248 9.06 4.69 -16.60
CA PHE A 248 9.78 4.42 -15.35
C PHE A 248 9.42 3.04 -14.78
N VAL A 249 8.28 2.48 -15.18
CA VAL A 249 7.83 1.15 -14.79
C VAL A 249 8.04 0.18 -15.94
N PRO A 250 9.04 -0.72 -15.88
CA PRO A 250 9.25 -1.73 -16.92
C PRO A 250 7.99 -2.51 -17.25
N ASP A 251 7.83 -2.83 -18.54
CA ASP A 251 6.67 -3.57 -19.05
C ASP A 251 6.49 -4.94 -18.37
N ASN A 252 7.61 -5.55 -17.94
CA ASN A 252 7.66 -6.83 -17.24
C ASN A 252 7.16 -6.80 -15.77
N HIS A 253 6.82 -5.63 -15.21
CA HIS A 253 6.14 -5.54 -13.90
C HIS A 253 4.61 -5.76 -13.98
N SER A 254 4.12 -6.34 -15.08
CA SER A 254 2.70 -6.69 -15.28
C SER A 254 2.31 -8.09 -14.73
N ILE A 255 3.10 -8.63 -13.78
CA ILE A 255 2.95 -9.90 -13.01
C ILE A 255 3.28 -11.22 -13.80
N PRO A 256 3.49 -12.41 -13.17
CA PRO A 256 4.69 -12.98 -12.52
C PRO A 256 5.23 -14.28 -13.18
N VAL A 257 6.54 -14.57 -13.14
CA VAL A 257 7.07 -15.97 -13.20
C VAL A 257 8.30 -16.23 -12.29
N ASN A 258 8.84 -15.20 -11.69
CA ASN A 258 10.22 -15.14 -11.22
C ASN A 258 10.48 -13.76 -10.64
N GLU A 259 9.80 -12.75 -11.20
CA GLU A 259 9.72 -11.30 -10.90
C GLU A 259 11.04 -10.58 -10.63
N TRP A 260 12.16 -11.30 -10.51
CA TRP A 260 13.46 -10.90 -9.97
C TRP A 260 14.58 -11.98 -10.07
N ILE A 261 14.31 -13.27 -10.38
CA ILE A 261 15.33 -14.36 -10.38
C ILE A 261 16.57 -14.06 -11.24
N MET A 262 17.73 -14.53 -10.76
CA MET A 262 18.84 -14.98 -11.62
C MET A 262 19.45 -16.30 -11.11
N PRO A 263 19.66 -17.33 -11.97
CA PRO A 263 20.63 -18.38 -11.71
C PRO A 263 22.04 -17.96 -12.24
N ASN A 264 23.08 -18.12 -11.40
CA ASN A 264 24.53 -18.01 -11.69
C ASN A 264 25.17 -16.61 -11.93
N PHE A 265 24.99 -15.56 -11.11
CA PHE A 265 25.47 -14.21 -11.49
C PHE A 265 26.42 -13.44 -10.54
N ASN A 266 27.65 -13.22 -11.05
CA ASN A 266 28.62 -12.15 -10.73
C ASN A 266 28.39 -10.88 -11.60
N LYS A 267 27.15 -10.59 -11.98
CA LYS A 267 26.76 -9.45 -12.84
C LYS A 267 25.41 -8.86 -12.40
N VAL A 268 25.22 -8.78 -11.09
CA VAL A 268 23.92 -8.44 -10.50
C VAL A 268 23.56 -6.99 -10.88
N TYR A 269 22.41 -6.84 -11.56
CA TYR A 269 21.73 -5.58 -11.91
C TYR A 269 22.25 -4.75 -13.10
N THR A 270 21.97 -5.21 -14.32
CA THR A 270 21.65 -4.31 -15.44
C THR A 270 20.46 -4.87 -16.22
N MET A 271 19.29 -4.21 -16.16
CA MET A 271 18.44 -4.19 -17.35
C MET A 271 19.19 -3.29 -18.36
N ASP A 272 20.07 -3.91 -19.15
CA ASP A 272 20.87 -3.38 -20.25
C ASP A 272 21.70 -2.09 -20.04
N GLY A 273 21.81 -1.56 -18.81
CA GLY A 273 22.68 -0.41 -18.53
C GLY A 273 22.15 0.93 -19.06
N GLU A 274 20.99 0.94 -19.70
CA GLU A 274 20.38 2.11 -20.34
C GLU A 274 19.12 2.61 -19.63
N TRP A 275 19.06 2.50 -18.30
CA TRP A 275 17.93 3.07 -17.59
C TRP A 275 18.20 4.54 -17.26
N PRO A 276 17.43 5.51 -17.82
CA PRO A 276 17.62 6.94 -17.56
C PRO A 276 17.08 7.37 -16.17
N VAL A 277 17.28 6.55 -15.13
CA VAL A 277 16.68 6.69 -13.78
C VAL A 277 17.22 7.87 -13.00
N LEU A 278 18.52 8.13 -13.12
CA LEU A 278 19.27 9.00 -12.21
C LEU A 278 18.68 10.41 -12.14
N GLY A 279 18.23 10.97 -13.27
CA GLY A 279 17.65 12.31 -13.30
C GLY A 279 16.30 12.41 -12.58
N VAL A 280 15.48 11.34 -12.65
CA VAL A 280 14.11 11.34 -12.11
C VAL A 280 14.09 11.02 -10.61
N VAL A 281 15.00 10.15 -10.16
CA VAL A 281 15.05 9.69 -8.77
C VAL A 281 15.90 10.60 -7.88
N ASN A 282 16.81 11.40 -8.42
CA ASN A 282 17.61 12.31 -7.60
C ASN A 282 16.74 13.35 -6.85
N GLY A 283 16.86 13.40 -5.54
CA GLY A 283 16.04 14.18 -4.62
C GLY A 283 14.61 13.65 -4.44
N ALA A 284 14.31 12.42 -4.89
CA ALA A 284 12.97 11.85 -4.77
C ALA A 284 12.60 11.62 -3.30
N TRP A 285 13.54 11.10 -2.51
CA TRP A 285 13.33 10.88 -1.09
C TRP A 285 13.07 12.19 -0.34
N GLY A 286 13.85 13.24 -0.61
CA GLY A 286 13.63 14.56 -0.02
C GLY A 286 12.25 15.12 -0.35
N ALA A 287 11.87 15.13 -1.63
CA ALA A 287 10.55 15.59 -2.06
C ALA A 287 9.40 14.76 -1.46
N HIS A 288 9.62 13.45 -1.29
CA HIS A 288 8.64 12.58 -0.65
C HIS A 288 8.50 12.85 0.84
N ALA A 289 9.62 12.98 1.56
CA ALA A 289 9.66 13.37 2.97
C ALA A 289 8.91 14.70 3.23
N ASP A 290 9.11 15.69 2.36
CA ASP A 290 8.40 16.97 2.44
C ASP A 290 6.89 16.78 2.24
N ARG A 291 6.50 16.00 1.23
CA ARG A 291 5.08 15.73 0.93
C ARG A 291 4.38 15.01 2.09
N VAL A 292 5.00 13.97 2.65
CA VAL A 292 4.37 13.16 3.70
C VAL A 292 4.40 13.83 5.07
N SER A 293 5.22 14.87 5.26
CA SER A 293 5.20 15.66 6.49
C SER A 293 3.81 16.22 6.82
N LYS A 294 3.02 16.58 5.80
CA LYS A 294 1.61 16.95 5.99
C LYS A 294 0.77 15.79 6.53
N ALA A 295 0.91 14.59 5.96
CA ALA A 295 0.18 13.41 6.44
C ALA A 295 0.58 13.01 7.88
N VAL A 296 1.85 13.20 8.26
CA VAL A 296 2.29 13.02 9.65
C VAL A 296 1.67 14.09 10.56
N GLN A 297 1.57 15.34 10.10
CA GLN A 297 0.89 16.40 10.85
C GLN A 297 -0.62 16.13 11.02
N ASP A 298 -1.31 15.72 9.96
CA ASP A 298 -2.74 15.38 10.00
C ASP A 298 -2.99 14.23 11.01
N GLU A 299 -2.08 13.25 11.06
CA GLU A 299 -2.14 12.17 12.05
C GLU A 299 -1.79 12.67 13.47
N ALA A 300 -0.88 13.63 13.62
CA ALA A 300 -0.60 14.27 14.92
C ALA A 300 -1.86 14.96 15.47
N ASP A 301 -2.54 15.74 14.64
CA ASP A 301 -3.77 16.46 14.98
C ASP A 301 -4.88 15.47 15.39
N LYS A 302 -5.03 14.38 14.64
CA LYS A 302 -5.98 13.30 14.94
C LYS A 302 -5.68 12.59 16.26
N GLN A 303 -4.40 12.39 16.58
CA GLN A 303 -3.96 11.74 17.82
C GLN A 303 -3.93 12.68 19.03
N GLY A 304 -4.12 13.99 18.81
CA GLY A 304 -4.01 15.02 19.85
C GLY A 304 -2.58 15.22 20.34
N VAL A 305 -1.59 14.98 19.48
CA VAL A 305 -0.15 15.15 19.76
C VAL A 305 0.45 16.20 18.84
N VAL A 306 1.73 16.54 19.04
CA VAL A 306 2.42 17.50 18.17
C VAL A 306 3.39 16.79 17.25
N CYS A 307 3.63 17.40 16.09
CA CYS A 307 4.65 16.97 15.16
C CYS A 307 5.93 17.79 15.37
N THR A 308 7.09 17.15 15.37
CA THR A 308 8.38 17.82 15.56
C THR A 308 9.42 17.34 14.54
N PRO A 309 10.40 18.19 14.18
CA PRO A 309 11.51 17.76 13.33
C PRO A 309 12.25 16.58 13.96
N PHE A 310 12.59 15.59 13.13
CA PHE A 310 13.34 14.40 13.51
C PHE A 310 14.72 14.42 12.84
N PRO A 311 15.81 14.13 13.58
CA PRO A 311 17.17 14.23 13.03
C PRO A 311 17.39 13.34 11.81
N TRP A 312 17.88 13.90 10.70
CA TRP A 312 18.18 13.15 9.47
C TRP A 312 19.18 12.01 9.69
N GLN A 313 20.11 12.17 10.63
CA GLN A 313 21.08 11.13 11.01
C GLN A 313 20.39 9.85 11.52
N CYS A 314 19.14 9.97 11.96
CA CYS A 314 18.38 8.91 12.60
C CYS A 314 17.16 8.49 11.78
N THR A 315 16.98 9.00 10.56
CA THR A 315 15.88 8.58 9.68
C THR A 315 16.17 7.27 8.95
N TRP A 316 17.44 6.89 8.80
CA TRP A 316 17.85 5.71 8.06
C TRP A 316 19.20 5.15 8.54
N LYS A 317 19.27 3.83 8.79
CA LYS A 317 20.49 3.14 9.27
C LYS A 317 20.76 1.86 8.45
N PRO A 318 21.62 1.93 7.42
CA PRO A 318 21.95 0.80 6.57
C PRO A 318 22.74 -0.25 7.38
N SER A 319 22.66 -1.51 6.97
CA SER A 319 23.43 -2.61 7.56
C SER A 319 24.92 -2.47 7.24
N THR A 320 25.24 -2.01 6.03
CA THR A 320 26.61 -1.62 5.64
C THR A 320 26.62 -0.13 5.33
N PRO A 321 27.25 0.72 6.17
CA PRO A 321 27.38 2.14 5.87
C PRO A 321 28.04 2.32 4.51
N SER A 322 27.42 3.11 3.64
CA SER A 322 28.08 3.49 2.41
C SER A 322 29.36 4.26 2.76
N GLY A 323 30.36 4.26 1.88
CA GLY A 323 31.54 5.12 2.02
C GLY A 323 31.22 6.63 2.07
N ARG A 324 29.95 7.02 1.98
CA ARG A 324 29.46 8.41 2.12
C ARG A 324 29.20 8.80 3.58
N ARG A 325 29.06 7.85 4.51
CA ARG A 325 28.86 8.16 5.94
C ARG A 325 30.22 8.29 6.64
N PRO A 326 30.63 9.51 7.05
CA PRO A 326 31.88 9.68 7.78
C PRO A 326 31.79 9.15 9.21
N ASP A 327 32.95 8.90 9.81
CA ASP A 327 33.06 8.76 11.27
C ASP A 327 32.45 10.00 11.95
N GLY A 328 31.65 9.80 12.99
CA GLY A 328 30.91 10.89 13.63
C GLY A 328 29.66 11.34 12.88
N PHE A 329 29.05 10.48 12.04
CA PHE A 329 27.82 10.81 11.30
C PHE A 329 26.69 11.44 12.14
N LEU A 330 26.55 11.03 13.41
CA LEU A 330 25.55 11.60 14.35
C LEU A 330 25.81 13.07 14.72
N GLU A 331 27.04 13.56 14.53
CA GLU A 331 27.49 14.91 14.87
C GLU A 331 27.37 15.88 13.68
N LEU A 332 27.07 15.37 12.47
CA LEU A 332 26.91 16.19 11.28
C LEU A 332 25.77 17.20 11.42
N SER A 333 25.86 18.29 10.67
CA SER A 333 24.73 19.23 10.55
C SER A 333 23.52 18.50 9.93
N GLN A 334 22.30 18.97 10.26
CA GLN A 334 21.09 18.42 9.66
C GLN A 334 21.10 18.49 8.12
N LYS A 335 21.71 19.53 7.55
CA LYS A 335 21.83 19.72 6.11
C LYS A 335 22.73 18.67 5.46
N ASP A 336 23.89 18.41 6.05
CA ASP A 336 24.85 17.45 5.51
C ASP A 336 24.35 16.01 5.69
N ALA A 337 23.77 15.71 6.85
CA ALA A 337 23.10 14.44 7.11
C ALA A 337 21.96 14.18 6.12
N ALA A 338 21.12 15.20 5.86
CA ALA A 338 20.04 15.11 4.88
C ALA A 338 20.56 14.78 3.48
N ALA A 339 21.62 15.46 3.03
CA ALA A 339 22.20 15.22 1.70
C ALA A 339 22.71 13.78 1.55
N ILE A 340 23.36 13.23 2.58
CA ILE A 340 23.85 11.84 2.57
C ILE A 340 22.69 10.85 2.55
N VAL A 341 21.73 10.99 3.47
CA VAL A 341 20.59 10.06 3.59
C VAL A 341 19.72 10.08 2.34
N GLN A 342 19.40 11.27 1.80
CA GLN A 342 18.62 11.38 0.57
C GLN A 342 19.33 10.68 -0.58
N ALA A 343 20.63 10.92 -0.75
CA ALA A 343 21.39 10.30 -1.84
C ALA A 343 21.56 8.78 -1.69
N GLU A 344 21.54 8.24 -0.47
CA GLU A 344 21.48 6.78 -0.23
C GLU A 344 20.10 6.22 -0.55
N MET A 345 19.04 6.83 -0.01
CA MET A 345 17.66 6.39 -0.24
C MET A 345 17.27 6.44 -1.71
N ASP A 346 17.66 7.49 -2.44
CA ASP A 346 17.45 7.60 -3.87
C ASP A 346 18.13 6.46 -4.65
N GLU A 347 19.30 5.98 -4.21
CA GLU A 347 19.95 4.82 -4.82
C GLU A 347 19.15 3.53 -4.59
N HIS A 348 18.53 3.36 -3.41
CA HIS A 348 17.62 2.22 -3.17
C HIS A 348 16.30 2.35 -3.95
N ILE A 349 15.74 3.55 -4.06
CA ILE A 349 14.50 3.84 -4.79
C ILE A 349 14.65 3.50 -6.27
N LYS A 350 15.81 3.82 -6.86
CA LYS A 350 16.16 3.46 -8.24
C LYS A 350 15.97 1.96 -8.54
N TYR A 351 16.12 1.11 -7.53
CA TYR A 351 15.92 -0.34 -7.64
C TYR A 351 14.60 -0.84 -7.04
N TRP A 352 13.63 0.06 -6.77
CA TRP A 352 12.33 -0.29 -6.17
C TRP A 352 12.45 -0.96 -4.80
N ARG A 353 13.50 -0.63 -4.05
CA ARG A 353 13.79 -1.27 -2.76
C ARG A 353 13.27 -0.49 -1.56
N VAL A 354 12.63 0.66 -1.78
CA VAL A 354 12.01 1.46 -0.71
C VAL A 354 10.50 1.41 -0.90
N ALA A 355 9.79 1.01 0.15
CA ALA A 355 8.33 1.02 0.18
C ALA A 355 7.83 1.64 1.48
N ASN A 356 6.70 2.34 1.41
CA ASN A 356 5.96 2.67 2.63
C ASN A 356 5.42 1.37 3.24
N LEU A 357 5.48 1.22 4.57
CA LEU A 357 5.07 -0.01 5.25
C LEU A 357 3.57 -0.28 5.08
N GLY A 358 2.73 0.77 5.10
CA GLY A 358 1.29 0.65 4.87
C GLY A 358 0.96 0.20 3.45
N ASP A 359 1.74 0.68 2.47
CA ASP A 359 1.66 0.24 1.07
C ASP A 359 2.13 -1.22 0.90
N LEU A 360 3.21 -1.60 1.60
CA LEU A 360 3.77 -2.95 1.58
C LEU A 360 2.75 -3.98 2.10
N ILE A 361 2.13 -3.75 3.27
CA ILE A 361 1.20 -4.70 3.88
C ILE A 361 -0.14 -4.83 3.13
N LYS A 362 -0.50 -3.85 2.28
CA LYS A 362 -1.61 -4.00 1.31
C LYS A 362 -1.29 -5.01 0.22
N SER A 363 -0.01 -5.23 -0.08
CA SER A 363 0.46 -6.13 -1.14
C SER A 363 1.09 -7.43 -0.65
N TYR A 364 1.55 -7.46 0.59
CA TYR A 364 2.31 -8.56 1.17
C TYR A 364 1.82 -8.86 2.58
N ARG A 365 2.06 -10.10 3.03
CA ARG A 365 2.01 -10.47 4.44
C ARG A 365 3.43 -10.48 4.99
N LEU A 366 3.58 -10.26 6.30
CA LEU A 366 4.87 -10.30 6.96
C LEU A 366 4.81 -11.32 8.10
N THR A 367 5.85 -12.14 8.25
CA THR A 367 5.94 -13.03 9.43
C THR A 367 6.07 -12.23 10.72
N PRO A 368 5.67 -12.79 11.88
CA PRO A 368 5.89 -12.16 13.19
C PRO A 368 7.31 -11.65 13.40
N GLN A 369 8.30 -12.44 12.97
CA GLN A 369 9.71 -12.13 13.17
C GLN A 369 10.14 -10.91 12.36
N LEU A 370 9.74 -10.81 11.09
CA LEU A 370 10.02 -9.61 10.29
C LEU A 370 9.38 -8.36 10.89
N VAL A 371 8.13 -8.45 11.37
CA VAL A 371 7.47 -7.31 12.03
C VAL A 371 8.20 -6.91 13.32
N GLN A 372 8.64 -7.89 14.11
CA GLN A 372 9.41 -7.65 15.34
C GLN A 372 10.78 -7.02 15.05
N GLU A 373 11.47 -7.47 14.00
CA GLU A 373 12.74 -6.88 13.57
C GLU A 373 12.56 -5.42 13.16
N LEU A 374 11.53 -5.12 12.36
CA LEU A 374 11.21 -3.74 11.97
C LEU A 374 10.86 -2.85 13.17
N GLU A 375 10.13 -3.38 14.15
CA GLU A 375 9.79 -2.70 15.41
C GLU A 375 11.05 -2.36 16.23
N ILE A 376 11.95 -3.34 16.41
CA ILE A 376 13.22 -3.14 17.12
C ILE A 376 14.07 -2.08 16.42
N GLN A 377 14.13 -2.11 15.09
CA GLN A 377 14.87 -1.11 14.32
C GLN A 377 14.26 0.29 14.46
N ALA A 378 12.93 0.42 14.43
CA ALA A 378 12.23 1.68 14.66
C ALA A 378 12.51 2.25 16.07
N GLU A 379 12.47 1.40 17.11
CA GLU A 379 12.87 1.79 18.46
C GLU A 379 14.31 2.28 18.52
N GLN A 380 15.22 1.62 17.79
CA GLN A 380 16.62 2.02 17.76
C GLN A 380 16.81 3.37 17.10
N LEU A 381 16.08 3.68 16.00
CA LEU A 381 16.11 5.00 15.38
C LEU A 381 15.64 6.10 16.34
N VAL A 382 14.56 5.85 17.10
CA VAL A 382 14.06 6.79 18.12
C VAL A 382 15.09 6.98 19.25
N LYS A 383 15.74 5.90 19.71
CA LYS A 383 16.81 5.96 20.71
C LYS A 383 18.01 6.77 20.19
N ASP A 384 18.45 6.52 18.96
CA ASP A 384 19.57 7.21 18.31
C ASP A 384 19.24 8.71 18.13
N ALA A 385 18.00 9.07 17.78
CA ALA A 385 17.58 10.47 17.66
C ALA A 385 17.70 11.24 18.97
N ARG A 386 17.32 10.63 20.09
CA ARG A 386 17.48 11.23 21.43
C ARG A 386 18.95 11.45 21.79
N VAL A 387 19.87 10.63 21.26
CA VAL A 387 21.31 10.81 21.43
C VAL A 387 21.82 11.95 20.54
N ALA A 388 21.46 11.94 19.26
CA ALA A 388 21.84 12.97 18.29
C ALA A 388 21.40 14.37 18.73
N GLU A 389 20.20 14.49 19.29
CA GLU A 389 19.72 15.77 19.82
C GLU A 389 20.55 16.24 21.03
N ARG A 390 20.91 15.35 21.96
CA ARG A 390 21.76 15.71 23.11
C ARG A 390 23.18 16.12 22.70
N ILE A 391 23.68 15.62 21.57
CA ILE A 391 24.98 15.99 21.02
C ILE A 391 24.85 17.37 20.37
N THR A 392 23.88 17.56 19.49
CA THR A 392 23.71 18.79 18.72
C THR A 392 23.20 19.99 19.56
N ASP A 393 22.44 19.75 20.62
CA ASP A 393 21.99 20.79 21.56
C ASP A 393 23.15 21.35 22.43
N LYS A 394 24.25 20.57 22.60
CA LYS A 394 25.45 21.07 23.28
C LYS A 394 26.17 22.16 22.49
N ASP A 395 26.07 22.14 21.16
CA ASP A 395 26.82 23.05 20.29
C ASP A 395 25.97 24.18 19.68
N GLY A 396 24.63 24.15 19.76
CA GLY A 396 23.82 24.95 18.83
C GLY A 396 22.46 25.54 19.24
N HIS A 397 21.85 25.29 20.41
CA HIS A 397 20.53 25.91 20.71
C HIS A 397 20.21 26.20 22.18
N ALA A 398 21.22 26.32 23.04
CA ALA A 398 21.09 27.23 24.17
C ALA A 398 21.24 28.67 23.66
N GLU A 399 20.15 29.32 23.25
CA GLU A 399 20.01 30.73 23.60
C GLU A 399 20.16 30.80 25.13
N ARG A 400 21.39 30.92 25.65
CA ARG A 400 21.64 31.38 27.01
C ARG A 400 21.17 32.83 27.06
N ARG A 401 19.86 33.03 27.13
CA ARG A 401 19.29 34.33 27.50
C ARG A 401 19.83 34.67 28.87
N ALA A 402 20.26 35.93 29.00
CA ALA A 402 20.77 36.47 30.25
C ALA A 402 19.81 36.12 31.41
N PRO A 403 20.32 35.88 32.64
CA PRO A 403 19.57 35.34 33.78
C PRO A 403 18.29 36.11 34.19
N ASN A 404 18.01 37.27 33.59
CA ASN A 404 16.98 38.21 34.00
C ASN A 404 15.88 38.47 32.93
N GLN A 405 15.81 37.72 31.84
CA GLN A 405 14.65 37.84 30.93
C GLN A 405 13.44 37.05 31.46
N PRO A 406 12.24 37.66 31.53
CA PRO A 406 11.04 36.97 32.00
C PRO A 406 10.68 35.81 31.06
N ARG A 407 10.48 34.63 31.65
CA ARG A 407 10.05 33.42 30.93
C ARG A 407 8.56 33.54 30.62
N ASP A 408 8.21 33.54 29.34
CA ASP A 408 6.84 33.36 28.90
C ASP A 408 6.44 31.88 29.05
N ALA A 409 5.71 31.54 30.11
CA ALA A 409 5.32 30.17 30.44
C ALA A 409 4.46 29.49 29.35
N THR A 410 3.86 30.26 28.43
CA THR A 410 3.06 29.73 27.32
C THR A 410 3.88 29.39 26.09
N LYS A 411 5.12 29.91 25.99
CA LYS A 411 6.03 29.72 24.85
C LYS A 411 6.95 28.50 24.96
N TYR A 412 6.99 27.85 26.12
CA TYR A 412 7.92 26.76 26.44
C TYR A 412 7.24 25.45 26.87
N ARG A 413 6.04 25.15 26.36
CA ARG A 413 5.68 23.73 26.17
C ARG A 413 6.47 23.18 24.98
N LYS A 414 7.80 23.23 25.06
CA LYS A 414 8.64 22.49 24.11
C LYS A 414 8.28 21.02 24.35
N PRO A 415 7.83 20.30 23.31
CA PRO A 415 7.49 18.89 23.45
C PRO A 415 8.67 18.16 24.07
N SER A 416 8.39 17.17 24.93
CA SER A 416 9.47 16.44 25.55
C SER A 416 10.29 15.72 24.47
N ASN A 417 11.60 15.86 24.49
CA ASN A 417 12.48 15.14 23.58
C ASN A 417 12.41 13.61 23.79
N ASP A 418 11.93 13.19 24.95
CA ASP A 418 11.64 11.78 25.25
C ASP A 418 10.33 11.30 24.62
N GLY A 419 9.50 12.22 24.10
CA GLY A 419 8.17 11.96 23.56
C GLY A 419 8.13 11.48 22.11
N TRP A 420 9.26 11.38 21.40
CA TRP A 420 9.28 10.86 20.02
C TRP A 420 8.86 9.40 19.92
N TYR A 421 8.03 9.10 18.91
CA TYR A 421 7.62 7.73 18.56
C TYR A 421 7.21 7.58 17.09
N ILE A 422 7.27 6.35 16.59
CA ILE A 422 6.66 5.94 15.32
C ILE A 422 5.24 5.47 15.60
N GLY A 423 4.24 6.21 15.13
CA GLY A 423 2.83 5.94 15.41
C GLY A 423 1.92 6.01 14.20
N SER A 424 2.47 6.06 12.99
CA SER A 424 1.73 6.23 11.75
C SER A 424 2.42 5.52 10.58
N TYR A 425 1.63 4.97 9.66
CA TYR A 425 2.16 4.48 8.38
C TYR A 425 2.82 5.58 7.56
N ALA A 426 2.42 6.84 7.71
CA ALA A 426 3.07 7.97 7.03
C ALA A 426 4.55 8.15 7.45
N GLN A 427 4.93 7.65 8.64
CA GLN A 427 6.31 7.69 9.12
C GLN A 427 7.10 6.42 8.79
N ALA A 428 6.45 5.33 8.39
CA ALA A 428 7.05 4.00 8.40
C ALA A 428 7.40 3.51 6.99
N TYR A 429 8.68 3.26 6.74
CA TYR A 429 9.20 2.76 5.47
C TYR A 429 10.07 1.53 5.68
N VAL A 430 10.11 0.70 4.66
CA VAL A 430 10.94 -0.50 4.60
C VAL A 430 11.88 -0.36 3.42
N VAL A 431 13.16 -0.66 3.66
CA VAL A 431 14.21 -0.72 2.67
C VAL A 431 14.69 -2.17 2.56
N LEU A 432 14.64 -2.74 1.37
CA LEU A 432 15.25 -4.04 1.09
C LEU A 432 16.74 -3.84 0.81
N GLU A 433 17.60 -4.30 1.71
CA GLU A 433 19.05 -4.23 1.55
C GLU A 433 19.64 -5.55 1.11
N TYR A 434 20.80 -5.43 0.47
CA TYR A 434 21.66 -6.55 0.11
C TYR A 434 23.02 -6.35 0.74
N ASN A 435 23.66 -7.44 1.14
CA ASN A 435 25.08 -7.39 1.44
C ASN A 435 25.89 -7.12 0.16
N GLU A 436 27.18 -6.82 0.32
CA GLU A 436 28.05 -6.38 -0.79
C GLU A 436 28.15 -7.39 -1.94
N ASP A 437 28.09 -8.69 -1.63
CA ASP A 437 28.13 -9.77 -2.63
C ASP A 437 26.74 -10.17 -3.18
N GLY A 438 25.66 -9.57 -2.65
CA GLY A 438 24.28 -9.83 -3.04
C GLY A 438 23.74 -11.20 -2.61
N THR A 439 24.48 -11.97 -1.81
CA THR A 439 24.08 -13.31 -1.35
C THR A 439 23.14 -13.29 -0.15
N ALA A 440 23.04 -12.16 0.54
CA ALA A 440 22.13 -11.96 1.67
C ALA A 440 21.27 -10.73 1.44
N SER A 441 20.03 -10.76 1.97
CA SER A 441 19.14 -9.61 2.00
C SER A 441 18.42 -9.48 3.33
N GLU A 442 18.14 -8.23 3.70
CA GLU A 442 17.48 -7.86 4.96
C GLU A 442 16.42 -6.79 4.70
N MET A 443 15.32 -6.83 5.48
CA MET A 443 14.38 -5.71 5.55
C MET A 443 14.82 -4.75 6.65
N ARG A 444 14.98 -3.49 6.26
CA ARG A 444 15.42 -2.44 7.16
C ARG A 444 14.35 -1.37 7.32
N PHE A 445 14.18 -0.89 8.54
CA PHE A 445 13.24 0.19 8.84
C PHE A 445 13.86 1.55 8.52
N ALA A 446 13.08 2.41 7.87
CA ALA A 446 13.40 3.81 7.61
C ALA A 446 12.21 4.70 8.02
N THR A 447 12.48 5.97 8.31
CA THR A 447 11.47 6.97 8.61
C THR A 447 11.78 8.30 7.93
N VAL A 448 10.88 9.27 8.06
CA VAL A 448 11.00 10.62 7.50
C VAL A 448 11.47 11.60 8.58
N PRO A 449 12.05 12.76 8.24
CA PRO A 449 12.60 13.74 9.20
C PRO A 449 11.52 14.51 9.97
N THR A 450 10.34 13.92 10.13
CA THR A 450 9.15 14.52 10.75
C THR A 450 8.50 13.44 11.60
N CYS A 451 8.41 13.67 12.91
CA CYS A 451 8.03 12.62 13.87
C CYS A 451 6.95 13.09 14.86
N LEU A 452 6.04 12.17 15.20
CA LEU A 452 5.05 12.36 16.26
C LEU A 452 5.76 12.48 17.62
N ASN A 453 5.25 13.38 18.45
CA ASN A 453 5.82 13.66 19.76
C ASN A 453 4.71 13.79 20.82
N ALA A 454 4.68 12.84 21.75
CA ALA A 454 3.73 12.77 22.85
C ALA A 454 4.15 13.66 24.04
N GLU A 455 3.27 13.83 25.03
CA GLU A 455 3.59 14.66 26.20
C GLU A 455 4.69 14.04 27.08
N SER A 456 4.83 12.71 27.03
CA SER A 456 5.82 11.97 27.80
C SER A 456 6.38 10.75 27.06
N GLY A 457 7.55 10.29 27.46
CA GLY A 457 8.13 9.05 26.91
C GLY A 457 7.32 7.79 27.22
N ALA A 458 6.55 7.76 28.31
CA ALA A 458 5.67 6.64 28.64
C ALA A 458 4.46 6.59 27.69
N GLU A 459 3.86 7.75 27.38
CA GLU A 459 2.80 7.87 26.40
C GLU A 459 3.30 7.51 24.99
N ALA A 460 4.47 8.03 24.60
CA ALA A 460 5.12 7.70 23.34
C ALA A 460 5.34 6.19 23.16
N ALA A 461 5.83 5.52 24.21
CA ALA A 461 6.04 4.06 24.21
C ALA A 461 4.72 3.28 24.08
N ASN A 462 3.64 3.73 24.73
CA ASN A 462 2.33 3.10 24.61
C ASN A 462 1.76 3.26 23.20
N ARG A 463 1.79 4.48 22.64
CA ARG A 463 1.29 4.74 21.28
C ARG A 463 2.09 4.02 20.21
N GLN A 464 3.41 3.92 20.36
CA GLN A 464 4.25 3.12 19.48
C GLN A 464 3.86 1.64 19.52
N ARG A 465 3.63 1.10 20.73
CA ARG A 465 3.19 -0.29 20.89
C ARG A 465 1.86 -0.53 20.20
N ASP A 466 0.89 0.38 20.37
CA ASP A 466 -0.43 0.29 19.74
C ASP A 466 -0.32 0.31 18.21
N PHE A 467 0.54 1.17 17.66
CA PHE A 467 0.85 1.18 16.22
C PHE A 467 1.40 -0.17 15.74
N TRP A 468 2.38 -0.75 16.43
CA TRP A 468 2.93 -2.05 16.02
C TRP A 468 1.95 -3.21 16.25
N VAL A 469 1.02 -3.11 17.20
CA VAL A 469 -0.10 -4.07 17.31
C VAL A 469 -0.97 -4.00 16.06
N GLN A 470 -1.31 -2.79 15.60
CA GLN A 470 -2.05 -2.59 14.36
C GLN A 470 -1.27 -3.12 13.14
N VAL A 471 0.04 -2.87 13.05
CA VAL A 471 0.90 -3.42 11.99
C VAL A 471 0.84 -4.95 11.93
N ARG A 472 0.90 -5.64 13.08
CA ARG A 472 0.80 -7.11 13.12
C ARG A 472 -0.55 -7.62 12.60
N ILE A 473 -1.64 -6.92 12.94
CA ILE A 473 -2.98 -7.25 12.46
C ILE A 473 -3.06 -7.06 10.93
N ASP A 474 -2.63 -5.91 10.42
CA ASP A 474 -2.76 -5.55 9.01
C ASP A 474 -1.82 -6.35 8.11
N ALA A 475 -0.61 -6.68 8.61
CA ALA A 475 0.34 -7.56 7.95
C ALA A 475 -0.08 -9.03 7.96
N ALA A 476 -1.19 -9.37 8.65
CA ALA A 476 -1.66 -10.73 8.88
C ALA A 476 -0.57 -11.63 9.48
N SER A 477 0.23 -11.07 10.40
CA SER A 477 1.35 -11.79 11.02
C SER A 477 0.87 -12.81 12.04
N GLN A 478 -0.36 -12.69 12.54
CA GLN A 478 -0.94 -13.56 13.57
C GLN A 478 -1.72 -14.76 12.99
N ASP A 479 -1.78 -14.90 11.67
CA ASP A 479 -2.40 -16.06 11.04
C ASP A 479 -1.69 -17.32 11.58
N LYS A 480 -2.44 -18.27 12.13
CA LYS A 480 -1.91 -19.54 12.64
C LYS A 480 -1.30 -20.31 11.46
N ILE A 481 -0.01 -20.15 11.27
CA ILE A 481 0.77 -20.81 10.25
C ILE A 481 1.77 -21.68 10.98
N ASP A 482 1.75 -22.98 10.70
CA ASP A 482 2.78 -23.89 11.20
C ASP A 482 4.06 -23.63 10.42
N TYR A 483 4.92 -22.76 10.96
CA TYR A 483 6.19 -22.36 10.33
C TYR A 483 7.27 -23.46 10.33
N TRP A 484 6.96 -24.68 10.81
CA TRP A 484 7.95 -25.67 11.26
C TRP A 484 7.62 -27.13 10.90
N SER A 485 6.89 -27.39 9.82
CA SER A 485 6.76 -28.75 9.25
C SER A 485 7.90 -29.08 8.32
#